data_AF-A0A847QRK2-F1
#
_entry.id   AF-A0A847QRK2-F1
#
_cell.length_a   1.000
_cell.length_b   1.000
_cell.length_c   1.000
_cell.angle_alpha   90.00
_cell.angle_beta   90.00
_cell.angle_gamma   90.00
#
_symmetry.space_group_name_H-M   'P 1'
#
loop_
_entity.id
_entity.type
_entity.pdbx_description
1 polymer ?
#
loop_
_entity_poly.entity_id
_entity_poly.type
_entity_poly.pdbx_seq_one_letter_code
_entity_poly.pdbx_strand_id
1 'polypeptide(L)' 'MNRPEDQKIHCSVKSCQYNDQVKYCTLDSIQIGPNGSHAKSKEETDCLSFEVETQ' A
#
# COMPACT_ATOMS: atom_id res chain seq x y z
N MET A 1 -12.55 -15.01 -0.60
CA MET A 1 -11.78 -15.69 0.47
C MET A 1 -11.97 -14.90 1.75
N ASN A 2 -12.25 -15.54 2.89
CA ASN A 2 -12.46 -14.85 4.17
C ASN A 2 -11.11 -14.53 4.82
N ARG A 3 -10.66 -13.27 4.73
CA ARG A 3 -9.46 -12.78 5.43
C ARG A 3 -9.82 -12.56 6.91
N PRO A 4 -9.06 -13.10 7.88
CA PRO A 4 -9.34 -12.84 9.29
C PRO A 4 -9.13 -11.34 9.59
N GLU A 5 -9.97 -10.79 10.48
CA GLU A 5 -10.07 -9.34 10.73
C GLU A 5 -8.76 -8.67 11.20
N ASP A 6 -7.80 -9.46 11.66
CA ASP A 6 -6.49 -9.06 12.18
C ASP A 6 -5.46 -8.81 11.08
N GLN A 7 -5.65 -9.36 9.87
CA GLN A 7 -4.81 -9.04 8.73
C GLN A 7 -5.39 -7.80 8.03
N LYS A 8 -4.92 -6.60 8.40
CA LYS A 8 -5.27 -5.36 7.71
C LYS A 8 -4.01 -4.65 7.23
N ILE A 9 -4.04 -4.18 5.99
CA ILE A 9 -2.97 -3.36 5.44
C ILE A 9 -3.23 -1.93 5.89
N HIS A 10 -2.31 -1.34 6.63
CA HIS A 10 -2.41 0.06 7.01
C HIS A 10 -2.01 0.95 5.84
N CYS A 11 -2.76 2.03 5.63
CA CYS A 11 -2.45 3.04 4.62
C CYS A 11 -2.59 4.43 5.24
N SER A 12 -1.47 5.14 5.34
CA SER A 12 -1.44 6.54 5.78
C SER A 12 -1.43 7.53 4.61
N VAL A 13 -1.21 7.05 3.38
CA VAL A 13 -1.11 7.87 2.17
C VAL A 13 -2.52 8.30 1.74
N LYS A 14 -2.91 9.53 2.10
CA LYS A 14 -4.26 10.07 1.83
C LYS A 14 -4.56 10.28 0.36
N SER A 15 -3.54 10.44 -0.47
CA SER A 15 -3.68 10.52 -1.93
C SER A 15 -3.78 9.15 -2.62
N CYS A 16 -3.70 8.05 -1.88
CA CYS A 16 -3.87 6.71 -2.44
C CYS A 16 -5.36 6.44 -2.66
N GLN A 17 -5.73 6.08 -3.89
CA GLN A 17 -7.10 5.70 -4.27
C GLN A 17 -7.64 4.55 -3.41
N TYR A 18 -6.76 3.72 -2.85
CA TYR A 18 -7.10 2.58 -2.01
C TYR A 18 -7.10 2.91 -0.51
N ASN A 19 -6.87 4.16 -0.09
CA ASN A 19 -7.04 4.56 1.30
C ASN A 19 -8.52 4.55 1.66
N ASP A 20 -8.89 3.94 2.80
CA ASP A 20 -10.26 4.03 3.36
C ASP A 20 -10.59 5.43 3.92
N GLN A 21 -9.73 6.41 3.67
CA GLN A 21 -9.73 7.78 4.19
C GLN A 21 -9.56 7.87 5.72
N VAL A 22 -9.33 6.75 6.41
CA VAL A 22 -9.11 6.68 7.86
C VAL A 22 -7.69 6.18 8.16
N LYS A 23 -7.42 4.88 7.97
CA LYS A 23 -6.16 4.23 8.36
C LYS A 23 -5.80 2.96 7.57
N TYR A 24 -6.67 2.42 6.73
CA TYR A 24 -6.45 1.13 6.06
C TYR A 24 -6.42 1.26 4.54
N CYS A 25 -5.69 0.34 3.90
CA CYS A 25 -5.78 0.08 2.48
C CYS A 25 -6.96 -0.87 2.22
N THR A 26 -7.74 -0.60 1.18
CA THR A 26 -8.87 -1.44 0.77
C THR A 26 -8.44 -2.62 -0.11
N LEU A 27 -7.18 -2.67 -0.56
CA LEU A 27 -6.64 -3.80 -1.31
C LEU A 27 -6.55 -5.06 -0.45
N ASP A 28 -6.82 -6.20 -1.09
CA ASP A 28 -6.61 -7.52 -0.49
C ASP A 28 -5.12 -7.84 -0.30
N SER A 29 -4.27 -7.35 -1.21
CA SER A 29 -2.82 -7.49 -1.22
C SER A 29 -2.15 -6.27 -1.86
N ILE A 30 -0.93 -5.96 -1.44
CA ILE A 30 -0.08 -4.95 -2.07
C ILE A 30 1.16 -5.59 -2.68
N GLN A 31 1.68 -4.97 -3.74
CA GLN A 31 2.98 -5.27 -4.30
C GLN A 31 3.99 -4.26 -3.77
N ILE A 32 5.02 -4.76 -3.09
CA ILE A 32 6.18 -3.96 -2.67
C ILE A 32 7.34 -4.27 -3.60
N GLY A 33 8.09 -3.25 -4.01
CA GLY A 33 9.27 -3.42 -4.84
C GLY A 33 10.33 -2.36 -4.57
N PRO A 34 11.53 -2.50 -5.16
CA PRO A 34 12.59 -1.52 -4.99
C PRO A 34 12.30 -0.24 -5.78
N ASN A 35 12.71 0.90 -5.23
CA ASN A 35 12.85 2.16 -5.96
C ASN A 35 14.18 2.12 -6.74
N GLY A 36 14.18 1.42 -7.88
CA GLY A 36 15.37 1.14 -8.68
C GLY A 36 15.57 -0.35 -8.94
N SER A 37 16.82 -0.80 -9.08
CA SER A 37 17.14 -2.19 -9.40
C SER A 37 17.29 -3.12 -8.18
N HIS A 38 17.65 -2.57 -7.02
CA HIS A 38 17.82 -3.33 -5.78
C HIS A 38 17.69 -2.41 -4.56
N ALA A 39 16.92 -2.83 -3.55
CA ALA A 39 16.77 -2.10 -2.30
C ALA A 39 17.78 -2.59 -1.26
N LYS A 40 18.51 -1.65 -0.64
CA LYS A 40 19.49 -1.89 0.44
C LYS A 40 19.01 -1.35 1.79
N SER A 41 17.98 -0.53 1.78
CA SER A 41 17.31 -0.01 2.97
C SER A 41 15.79 -0.03 2.78
N LYS A 42 15.04 0.13 3.87
CA LYS A 42 13.57 0.17 3.81
C LYS A 42 13.06 1.40 3.05
N GLU A 43 13.82 2.49 3.09
CA GLU A 43 13.51 3.73 2.37
C GLU A 43 13.64 3.56 0.85
N GLU A 44 14.36 2.54 0.38
CA GLU A 44 14.47 2.16 -1.03
C GLU A 44 13.35 1.19 -1.47
N THR A 45 12.28 1.05 -0.69
CA THR A 45 11.12 0.21 -1.05
C THR A 45 9.87 1.07 -1.28
N ASP A 46 9.18 0.81 -2.39
CA ASP A 46 7.96 1.49 -2.79
C ASP A 46 6.76 0.53 -2.80
N CYS A 47 5.57 1.09 -2.54
CA CYS A 47 4.31 0.41 -2.81
C CYS A 47 4.00 0.52 -4.31
N LEU A 48 4.27 -0.54 -5.07
CA LEU A 48 4.01 -0.59 -6.51
C LEU A 48 2.51 -0.71 -6.86
N SER A 49 1.67 -1.04 -5.87
CA SER A 49 0.21 -1.00 -6.01
C SER A 49 -0.39 0.38 -5.75
N PHE A 50 0.43 1.41 -5.51
CA PHE A 50 -0.07 2.76 -5.32
C PHE A 50 -0.68 3.31 -6.62
N GLU A 51 -1.92 3.77 -6.53
CA GLU A 51 -2.56 4.60 -7.53
C GLU A 51 -3.03 5.89 -6.87
N VAL A 52 -2.78 7.01 -7.55
CA VAL A 52 -3.23 8.32 -7.06
C VAL A 52 -4.74 8.44 -7.27
N GLU A 53 -5.46 8.89 -6.23
CA GLU A 53 -6.87 9.23 -6.36
C GLU A 53 -7.03 10.34 -7.40
N THR A 54 -7.69 10.03 -8.50
CA THR A 54 -8.03 11.01 -9.53
C THR A 54 -9.36 11.67 -9.16
N GLN A 55 -9.36 13.00 -9.08
CA GLN A 55 -10.57 13.81 -8.86
C GLN A 55 -11.43 13.85 -10.12
#